data_AF-A0AA38DSP2-F1
#
_entry.id   AF-A0AA38DSP2-F1
#
_cell.length_a   1.000
_cell.length_b   1.000
_cell.length_c   1.000
_cell.angle_alpha   90.00
_cell.angle_beta   90.00
_cell.angle_gamma   90.00
#
_symmetry.space_group_name_H-M   'P 1'
#
loop_
_entity.id
_entity.type
_entity.pdbx_description
1 polymer ?
#
loop_
_entity_poly.entity_id
_entity_poly.type
_entity_poly.pdbx_seq_one_letter_code
_entity_poly.pdbx_strand_id
1 'polypeptide(L)'
;MKSDFMLRNRFCTIPQTKFRKWDEIDVLFWKLGKNDARGFSGAFYLNAYKDAYVQYNRDKIIKHANAAGIRSDLLGAVAWIESGGMPENFKFQVFEVKRMIGWGSKPADKTLFGSVAAQIRVAAVTLGLDPSELTTRDQLELATCLMEDDFNLRVTANYLRDLILYDYPDVATLYMTDEQYIMAGVRYNRGVQRCLEDFTQLISNVPKRGTEDYNYISYGMRLLEIREHIRALLRE
;
A
#
# COMPACT_ATOMS: atom_id res chain seq x y z
N MET A 1 27.46 -22.01 7.87
CA MET A 1 26.97 -20.77 7.23
C MET A 1 26.08 -21.16 6.06
N LYS A 2 24.76 -21.00 6.17
CA LYS A 2 23.90 -21.07 4.98
C LYS A 2 24.13 -19.77 4.21
N SER A 3 24.71 -19.86 3.02
CA SER A 3 24.81 -18.71 2.11
C SER A 3 23.38 -18.32 1.72
N ASP A 4 22.88 -17.20 2.23
CA ASP A 4 21.65 -16.61 1.73
C ASP A 4 21.88 -16.19 0.27
N PHE A 5 21.38 -16.97 -0.66
CA PHE A 5 21.44 -16.66 -2.09
C PHE A 5 20.51 -15.48 -2.38
N MET A 6 21.08 -14.29 -2.47
CA MET A 6 20.36 -13.07 -2.85
C MET A 6 20.30 -12.95 -4.38
N LEU A 7 19.09 -12.99 -4.94
CA LEU A 7 18.87 -12.63 -6.34
C LEU A 7 18.87 -11.11 -6.45
N ARG A 8 19.71 -10.54 -7.30
CA ARG A 8 19.81 -9.09 -7.50
C ARG A 8 19.36 -8.75 -8.91
N ASN A 9 18.42 -7.82 -9.04
CA ASN A 9 18.13 -7.18 -10.33
C ASN A 9 18.61 -5.72 -10.30
N ARG A 10 18.30 -4.93 -11.34
CA ARG A 10 18.78 -3.54 -11.43
C ARG A 10 18.29 -2.63 -10.30
N PHE A 11 17.15 -2.94 -9.69
CA PHE A 11 16.45 -2.01 -8.77
C PHE A 11 16.41 -2.48 -7.32
N CYS A 12 16.47 -3.78 -7.05
CA CYS A 12 16.36 -4.33 -5.69
C CYS A 12 17.12 -5.66 -5.51
N THR A 13 17.19 -6.06 -4.24
CA THR A 13 17.69 -7.37 -3.83
C THR A 13 16.52 -8.20 -3.32
N ILE A 14 16.43 -9.44 -3.79
CA ILE A 14 15.34 -10.38 -3.52
C ILE A 14 15.86 -11.41 -2.50
N PRO A 15 15.43 -11.34 -1.22
CA PRO A 15 15.81 -12.32 -0.20
C PRO A 15 15.11 -13.67 -0.41
N GLN A 16 15.68 -14.76 0.13
CA GLN A 16 15.04 -16.08 0.12
C GLN A 16 13.96 -16.20 1.22
N THR A 17 14.19 -15.58 2.38
CA THR A 17 13.24 -15.57 3.49
C THR A 17 12.24 -14.43 3.30
N LYS A 18 10.98 -14.80 3.07
CA LYS A 18 9.89 -13.86 2.80
C LYS A 18 8.71 -14.16 3.69
N PHE A 19 7.91 -13.12 3.97
CA PHE A 19 6.59 -13.34 4.55
C PHE A 19 5.76 -14.18 3.58
N ARG A 20 4.95 -15.12 4.11
CA ARG A 20 4.04 -15.93 3.27
C ARG A 20 3.07 -14.99 2.56
N LYS A 21 3.02 -15.04 1.24
CA LYS A 21 2.13 -14.19 0.44
C LYS A 21 0.69 -14.72 0.47
N TRP A 22 -0.26 -13.79 0.40
CA TRP A 22 -1.70 -14.09 0.35
C TRP A 22 -2.04 -14.79 -0.97
N ASP A 23 -2.55 -16.01 -0.87
CA ASP A 23 -2.82 -16.89 -2.00
C ASP A 23 -4.32 -17.22 -2.18
N GLU A 24 -4.63 -18.10 -3.13
CA GLU A 24 -6.01 -18.50 -3.44
C GLU A 24 -6.68 -19.28 -2.31
N ILE A 25 -5.90 -20.05 -1.54
CA ILE A 25 -6.40 -20.82 -0.39
C ILE A 25 -6.79 -19.86 0.72
N ASP A 26 -6.02 -18.79 0.92
CA ASP A 26 -6.35 -17.74 1.89
C ASP A 26 -7.66 -17.03 1.53
N VAL A 27 -7.89 -16.77 0.23
CA VAL A 27 -9.18 -16.22 -0.25
C VAL A 27 -10.32 -17.18 0.01
N LEU A 28 -10.11 -18.49 -0.12
CA LEU A 28 -11.12 -19.50 0.17
C LEU A 28 -11.52 -19.46 1.66
N PHE A 29 -10.55 -19.48 2.58
CA PHE A 29 -10.81 -19.38 4.02
C PHE A 29 -11.46 -18.05 4.42
N TRP A 30 -11.10 -16.96 3.75
CA TRP A 30 -11.70 -15.65 3.99
C TRP A 30 -13.14 -15.54 3.47
N LYS A 31 -13.42 -15.93 2.21
CA LYS A 31 -14.72 -15.69 1.57
C LYS A 31 -15.75 -16.77 1.84
N LEU A 32 -15.34 -18.03 1.95
CA LEU A 32 -16.27 -19.16 2.08
C LEU A 32 -16.36 -19.68 3.52
N GLY A 33 -15.41 -19.30 4.38
CA GLY A 33 -15.45 -19.66 5.79
C GLY A 33 -16.38 -18.76 6.61
N LYS A 34 -17.10 -19.34 7.59
CA LYS A 34 -17.85 -18.56 8.58
C LYS A 34 -16.88 -17.76 9.46
N ASN A 35 -17.29 -16.59 9.94
CA ASN A 35 -16.46 -15.83 10.88
C ASN A 35 -16.17 -16.66 12.14
N ASP A 36 -14.88 -16.98 12.35
CA ASP A 36 -14.41 -17.68 13.55
C ASP A 36 -13.58 -16.71 14.38
N ALA A 37 -14.02 -16.44 15.61
CA ALA A 37 -13.31 -15.55 16.54
C ALA A 37 -11.90 -16.05 16.90
N ARG A 38 -11.59 -17.33 16.67
CA ARG A 38 -10.24 -17.89 16.83
C ARG A 38 -9.31 -17.55 15.67
N GLY A 39 -9.81 -16.87 14.63
CA GLY A 39 -9.00 -16.40 13.50
C GLY A 39 -8.76 -17.44 12.41
N PHE A 40 -9.50 -18.55 12.37
CA PHE A 40 -9.30 -19.60 11.36
C PHE A 40 -10.08 -19.40 10.05
N SER A 41 -11.07 -18.51 10.03
CA SER A 41 -11.88 -18.24 8.83
C SER A 41 -12.62 -16.90 8.88
N GLY A 42 -13.10 -16.44 7.72
CA GLY A 42 -13.87 -15.20 7.60
C GLY A 42 -13.03 -13.94 7.79
N ALA A 43 -13.68 -12.85 8.22
CA ALA A 43 -13.02 -11.55 8.39
C ALA A 43 -11.89 -11.58 9.45
N PHE A 44 -12.01 -12.45 10.46
CA PHE A 44 -10.96 -12.63 11.48
C PHE A 44 -9.69 -13.25 10.91
N TYR A 45 -9.80 -14.19 9.96
CA TYR A 45 -8.63 -14.78 9.28
C TYR A 45 -7.88 -13.72 8.47
N LEU A 46 -8.59 -12.89 7.69
CA LEU A 46 -7.99 -11.79 6.96
C LEU A 46 -7.30 -10.80 7.90
N ASN A 47 -7.95 -10.40 8.99
CA ASN A 47 -7.36 -9.47 9.95
C ASN A 47 -6.13 -10.06 10.63
N ALA A 48 -6.15 -11.35 10.99
CA ALA A 48 -4.99 -12.02 11.59
C ALA A 48 -3.78 -12.06 10.63
N TYR A 49 -4.02 -12.30 9.33
CA TYR A 49 -2.96 -12.19 8.32
C TYR A 49 -2.40 -10.77 8.21
N LYS A 50 -3.27 -9.76 8.17
CA LYS A 50 -2.87 -8.35 8.11
C LYS A 50 -2.06 -7.92 9.34
N ASP A 51 -2.48 -8.35 10.52
CA ASP A 51 -1.75 -8.12 11.78
C ASP A 51 -0.36 -8.77 11.72
N ALA A 52 -0.29 -10.03 11.30
CA ALA A 52 0.97 -10.76 11.15
C ALA A 52 1.90 -10.10 10.12
N TYR A 53 1.35 -9.57 9.01
CA TYR A 53 2.13 -8.85 8.00
C TYR A 53 2.81 -7.60 8.59
N VAL A 54 2.03 -6.77 9.30
CA VAL A 54 2.55 -5.55 9.94
C VAL A 54 3.57 -5.90 11.01
N GLN A 55 3.31 -6.90 11.86
CA GLN A 55 4.24 -7.33 12.90
C GLN A 55 5.55 -7.88 12.33
N TYR A 56 5.47 -8.71 11.28
CA TYR A 56 6.65 -9.26 10.62
C TYR A 56 7.52 -8.17 9.97
N ASN A 57 6.88 -7.17 9.36
CA ASN A 57 7.57 -6.08 8.67
C ASN A 57 7.76 -4.82 9.54
N ARG A 58 7.48 -4.88 10.85
CA ARG A 58 7.52 -3.74 11.78
C ARG A 58 8.77 -2.88 11.64
N ASP A 59 9.95 -3.50 11.74
CA ASP A 59 11.22 -2.76 11.70
C ASP A 59 11.45 -2.08 10.34
N LYS A 60 10.97 -2.69 9.24
CA LYS A 60 11.03 -2.11 7.90
C LYS A 60 10.05 -0.94 7.74
N ILE A 61 8.83 -1.08 8.28
CA ILE A 61 7.82 -0.02 8.28
C ILE A 61 8.37 1.21 9.00
N ILE A 62 8.85 1.04 10.24
CA ILE A 62 9.40 2.14 11.03
C ILE A 62 10.61 2.77 10.32
N LYS A 63 11.54 1.94 9.82
CA LYS A 63 12.73 2.40 9.10
C LYS A 63 12.37 3.25 7.87
N HIS A 64 11.50 2.76 7.00
CA HIS A 64 11.17 3.45 5.74
C HIS A 64 10.29 4.67 5.97
N ALA A 65 9.39 4.63 6.95
CA ALA A 65 8.59 5.79 7.34
C ALA A 65 9.49 6.93 7.85
N ASN A 66 10.41 6.63 8.78
CA ASN A 66 11.37 7.59 9.31
C ASN A 66 12.29 8.15 8.21
N ALA A 67 12.79 7.29 7.31
CA ALA A 67 13.62 7.72 6.19
C ALA A 67 12.89 8.66 5.22
N ALA A 68 11.58 8.44 5.00
CA ALA A 68 10.74 9.33 4.21
C ALA A 68 10.28 10.58 4.99
N GLY A 69 10.44 10.60 6.32
CA GLY A 69 9.98 11.68 7.19
C GLY A 69 8.47 11.66 7.43
N ILE A 70 7.80 10.51 7.30
CA ILE A 70 6.36 10.37 7.61
C ILE A 70 6.17 9.55 8.87
N ARG A 71 4.96 9.62 9.45
CA ARG A 71 4.62 8.80 10.61
C ARG A 71 4.61 7.31 10.23
N SER A 72 5.22 6.49 11.08
CA SER A 72 5.25 5.02 10.99
C SER A 72 3.86 4.41 11.07
N ASP A 73 2.98 4.94 11.94
CA ASP A 73 1.58 4.50 12.05
C ASP A 73 0.80 4.69 10.74
N LEU A 74 1.08 5.75 9.97
CA LEU A 74 0.49 5.97 8.65
C LEU A 74 0.91 4.88 7.65
N LEU A 75 2.22 4.63 7.52
CA LEU A 75 2.71 3.60 6.60
C LEU A 75 2.24 2.20 7.02
N GLY A 76 2.22 1.92 8.33
CA GLY A 76 1.71 0.67 8.89
C GLY A 76 0.21 0.48 8.62
N ALA A 77 -0.59 1.54 8.72
CA ALA A 77 -2.02 1.50 8.45
C ALA A 77 -2.31 1.23 6.96
N VAL A 78 -1.56 1.86 6.05
CA VAL A 78 -1.65 1.56 4.62
C VAL A 78 -1.24 0.11 4.35
N ALA A 79 -0.12 -0.35 4.92
CA ALA A 79 0.32 -1.75 4.79
C ALA A 79 -0.73 -2.75 5.31
N TRP A 80 -1.41 -2.44 6.41
CA TRP A 80 -2.47 -3.28 6.97
C TRP A 80 -3.73 -3.30 6.09
N ILE A 81 -4.14 -2.16 5.55
CA ILE A 81 -5.34 -2.09 4.70
C ILE A 81 -5.12 -2.86 3.39
N GLU A 82 -3.95 -2.67 2.77
CA GLU A 82 -3.62 -3.22 1.45
C GLU A 82 -3.17 -4.68 1.46
N SER A 83 -2.68 -5.19 2.59
CA SER A 83 -2.25 -6.59 2.69
C SER A 83 -3.44 -7.55 2.65
N GLY A 84 -3.32 -8.61 1.85
CA GLY A 84 -4.41 -9.58 1.66
C GLY A 84 -5.54 -9.09 0.76
N GLY A 85 -6.63 -9.86 0.70
CA GLY A 85 -7.75 -9.59 -0.21
C GLY A 85 -7.58 -10.27 -1.56
N MET A 86 -6.98 -9.60 -2.55
CA MET A 86 -6.69 -10.21 -3.86
C MET A 86 -5.40 -11.04 -3.77
N PRO A 87 -5.36 -12.29 -4.26
CA PRO A 87 -4.15 -13.10 -4.26
C PRO A 87 -3.01 -12.39 -4.99
N GLU A 88 -1.80 -12.40 -4.41
CA GLU A 88 -0.68 -11.65 -4.96
C GLU A 88 -0.24 -12.16 -6.34
N ASN A 89 -0.38 -13.46 -6.61
CA ASN A 89 -0.06 -14.08 -7.91
C ASN A 89 -0.97 -13.60 -9.06
N PHE A 90 -2.23 -13.23 -8.74
CA PHE A 90 -3.16 -12.69 -9.74
C PHE A 90 -2.78 -11.28 -10.20
N LYS A 91 -2.05 -10.51 -9.37
CA LYS A 91 -1.64 -9.14 -9.72
C LYS A 91 -0.67 -9.13 -10.92
N PHE A 92 0.21 -10.14 -11.03
CA PHE A 92 1.12 -10.29 -12.17
C PHE A 92 0.39 -10.71 -13.45
N GLN A 93 -0.58 -11.63 -13.34
CA GLN A 93 -1.41 -12.06 -14.48
C GLN A 93 -2.27 -10.91 -15.02
N VAL A 94 -2.88 -10.11 -14.14
CA VAL A 94 -3.64 -8.91 -14.54
C VAL A 94 -2.75 -7.88 -15.24
N PHE A 95 -1.51 -7.70 -14.77
CA PHE A 95 -0.54 -6.82 -15.45
C PHE A 95 -0.19 -7.33 -16.85
N GLU A 96 0.17 -8.60 -16.97
CA GLU A 96 0.54 -9.23 -18.24
C GLU A 96 -0.62 -9.16 -19.25
N VAL A 97 -1.84 -9.46 -18.81
CA VAL A 97 -3.05 -9.36 -19.65
C VAL A 97 -3.30 -7.92 -20.11
N LYS A 98 -3.20 -6.92 -19.22
CA LYS A 98 -3.34 -5.49 -19.59
C LYS A 98 -2.26 -5.05 -20.58
N ARG A 99 -1.05 -5.58 -20.45
CA ARG A 99 0.07 -5.31 -21.36
C ARG A 99 -0.17 -5.92 -22.74
N MET A 100 -0.66 -7.17 -22.81
CA MET A 100 -0.90 -7.89 -24.07
C MET A 100 -2.10 -7.35 -24.86
N ILE A 101 -3.16 -6.88 -24.19
CA ILE A 101 -4.40 -6.40 -24.82
C ILE A 101 -4.29 -4.93 -25.27
N GLY A 102 -3.09 -4.34 -25.27
CA GLY A 102 -2.83 -2.92 -25.52
C GLY A 102 -3.63 -2.31 -26.68
N TRP A 103 -4.77 -1.69 -26.34
CA TRP A 103 -5.53 -0.60 -27.00
C TRP A 103 -6.99 -0.65 -26.52
N GLY A 104 -7.29 0.06 -25.41
CA GLY A 104 -8.66 0.27 -24.91
C GLY A 104 -8.88 0.04 -23.41
N SER A 105 -7.93 -0.55 -22.69
CA SER A 105 -7.99 -0.73 -21.23
C SER A 105 -6.97 0.18 -20.50
N LYS A 106 -7.23 0.52 -19.23
CA LYS A 106 -6.41 1.42 -18.40
C LYS A 106 -4.91 1.09 -18.54
N PRO A 107 -4.00 2.08 -18.67
CA PRO A 107 -2.61 1.83 -19.01
C PRO A 107 -1.89 0.99 -17.94
N ALA A 108 -1.00 0.10 -18.40
CA ALA A 108 -0.40 -0.95 -17.58
C ALA A 108 0.47 -0.42 -16.43
N ASP A 109 1.03 0.79 -16.58
CA ASP A 109 1.80 1.54 -15.58
C ASP A 109 0.98 1.95 -14.34
N LYS A 110 -0.35 1.94 -14.44
CA LYS A 110 -1.30 2.14 -13.33
C LYS A 110 -1.66 0.85 -12.60
N THR A 111 -1.02 -0.28 -12.92
CA THR A 111 -1.25 -1.54 -12.21
C THR A 111 -0.56 -1.50 -10.84
N LEU A 112 -1.31 -1.88 -9.81
CA LEU A 112 -0.88 -1.91 -8.41
C LEU A 112 -0.18 -3.24 -8.12
N PHE A 113 1.01 -3.23 -7.53
CA PHE A 113 1.82 -4.43 -7.26
C PHE A 113 2.21 -4.57 -5.78
N GLY A 114 2.43 -5.83 -5.39
CA GLY A 114 2.80 -6.24 -4.04
C GLY A 114 1.74 -6.03 -2.96
N SER A 115 2.13 -6.28 -1.72
CA SER A 115 1.24 -6.30 -0.57
C SER A 115 0.74 -4.92 -0.15
N VAL A 116 1.40 -3.83 -0.58
CA VAL A 116 0.94 -2.45 -0.33
C VAL A 116 0.41 -1.77 -1.59
N ALA A 117 0.24 -2.52 -2.69
CA ALA A 117 -0.40 -2.02 -3.90
C ALA A 117 0.30 -0.79 -4.54
N ALA A 118 1.62 -0.67 -4.46
CA ALA A 118 2.36 0.40 -5.11
C ALA A 118 2.35 0.29 -6.65
N GLN A 119 2.25 1.41 -7.36
CA GLN A 119 2.21 1.46 -8.84
C GLN A 119 3.63 1.49 -9.43
N ILE A 120 3.83 0.93 -10.62
CA ILE A 120 5.12 1.01 -11.34
C ILE A 120 5.53 2.46 -11.58
N ARG A 121 4.58 3.31 -12.00
CA ARG A 121 4.84 4.75 -12.18
C ARG A 121 5.36 5.41 -10.91
N VAL A 122 4.75 5.10 -9.77
CA VAL A 122 5.17 5.63 -8.46
C VAL A 122 6.56 5.13 -8.08
N ALA A 123 6.84 3.85 -8.31
CA ALA A 123 8.16 3.27 -8.08
C ALA A 123 9.23 3.93 -8.95
N ALA A 124 8.93 4.19 -10.22
CA ALA A 124 9.84 4.84 -11.14
C ALA A 124 10.15 6.28 -10.73
N VAL A 125 9.13 7.08 -10.41
CA VAL A 125 9.31 8.45 -9.90
C VAL A 125 10.12 8.46 -8.60
N THR A 126 9.82 7.54 -7.67
CA THR A 126 10.57 7.42 -6.40
C THR A 126 12.04 7.09 -6.62
N LEU A 127 12.36 6.36 -7.69
CA LEU A 127 13.74 6.03 -8.08
C LEU A 127 14.41 7.13 -8.92
N GLY A 128 13.75 8.25 -9.18
CA GLY A 128 14.26 9.32 -10.04
C GLY A 128 14.28 8.97 -11.53
N LEU A 129 13.45 8.00 -11.95
CA LEU A 129 13.31 7.59 -13.34
C LEU A 129 12.13 8.32 -13.99
N ASP A 130 12.23 8.64 -15.28
CA ASP A 130 11.09 9.10 -16.06
C ASP A 130 10.18 7.91 -16.42
N PRO A 131 8.92 7.86 -15.95
CA PRO A 131 8.00 6.78 -16.27
C PRO A 131 7.73 6.61 -17.78
N SER A 132 7.87 7.68 -18.57
CA SER A 132 7.67 7.65 -20.02
C SER A 132 8.82 7.02 -20.79
N GLU A 133 10.00 6.91 -20.16
CA GLU A 133 11.20 6.32 -20.75
C GLU A 133 11.44 4.87 -20.31
N LEU A 134 10.58 4.30 -19.46
CA LEU A 134 10.74 2.94 -18.95
C LEU A 134 10.59 1.89 -20.06
N THR A 135 11.64 1.10 -20.26
CA THR A 135 11.57 -0.06 -21.16
C THR A 135 10.67 -1.15 -20.57
N THR A 136 10.20 -2.07 -21.41
CA THR A 136 9.46 -3.26 -20.96
C THR A 136 10.23 -4.06 -19.91
N ARG A 137 11.55 -4.14 -20.04
CA ARG A 137 12.42 -4.82 -19.08
C ARG A 137 12.44 -4.08 -17.75
N ASP A 138 12.56 -2.76 -17.77
CA ASP A 138 12.53 -1.95 -16.54
C ASP A 138 11.19 -2.11 -15.82
N GLN A 139 10.07 -2.13 -16.56
CA GLN A 139 8.74 -2.35 -15.99
C GLN A 139 8.61 -3.73 -15.32
N LEU A 140 9.14 -4.80 -15.93
CA LEU A 140 9.12 -6.15 -15.35
C LEU A 140 10.02 -6.28 -14.11
N GLU A 141 11.22 -5.70 -14.16
CA GLU A 141 12.14 -5.72 -13.03
C GLU A 141 11.59 -4.89 -11.86
N LEU A 142 10.97 -3.74 -12.13
CA LEU A 142 10.25 -2.93 -11.13
C LEU A 142 9.05 -3.68 -10.56
N ALA A 143 8.22 -4.33 -11.39
CA ALA A 143 7.10 -5.14 -10.93
C ALA A 143 7.57 -6.25 -9.99
N THR A 144 8.69 -6.91 -10.33
CA THR A 144 9.32 -7.92 -9.46
C THR A 144 9.76 -7.31 -8.12
N CYS A 145 10.41 -6.15 -8.15
CA CYS A 145 10.81 -5.45 -6.92
C CYS A 145 9.63 -5.01 -6.07
N LEU A 146 8.52 -4.60 -6.69
CA LEU A 146 7.31 -4.25 -5.97
C LEU A 146 6.68 -5.44 -5.26
N MET A 147 7.01 -6.69 -5.62
CA MET A 147 6.58 -7.86 -4.85
C MET A 147 7.37 -8.03 -3.53
N GLU A 148 8.54 -7.41 -3.42
CA GLU A 148 9.37 -7.46 -2.21
C GLU A 148 8.94 -6.41 -1.19
N ASP A 149 8.62 -6.86 0.03
CA ASP A 149 8.05 -6.00 1.07
C ASP A 149 8.94 -4.80 1.39
N ASP A 150 10.27 -4.98 1.47
CA ASP A 150 11.20 -3.90 1.78
C ASP A 150 11.18 -2.78 0.72
N PHE A 151 11.20 -3.17 -0.56
CA PHE A 151 11.16 -2.22 -1.66
C PHE A 151 9.78 -1.57 -1.79
N ASN A 152 8.71 -2.35 -1.64
CA ASN A 152 7.34 -1.84 -1.69
C ASN A 152 7.08 -0.82 -0.58
N LEU A 153 7.43 -1.13 0.66
CA LEU A 153 7.30 -0.21 1.81
C LEU A 153 8.10 1.07 1.60
N ARG A 154 9.32 0.99 1.07
CA ARG A 154 10.13 2.18 0.76
C ARG A 154 9.46 3.07 -0.29
N VAL A 155 8.97 2.48 -1.37
CA VAL A 155 8.28 3.23 -2.44
C VAL A 155 7.00 3.88 -1.89
N THR A 156 6.18 3.12 -1.16
CA THR A 156 4.96 3.62 -0.55
C THR A 156 5.21 4.75 0.44
N ALA A 157 6.27 4.66 1.25
CA ALA A 157 6.60 5.71 2.23
C ALA A 157 6.92 7.05 1.54
N ASN A 158 7.75 7.02 0.48
CA ASN A 158 8.07 8.22 -0.28
C ASN A 158 6.85 8.74 -1.03
N TYR A 159 6.02 7.86 -1.59
CA TYR A 159 4.80 8.29 -2.26
C TYR A 159 3.82 8.98 -1.32
N LEU A 160 3.61 8.44 -0.12
CA LEU A 160 2.76 9.07 0.90
C LEU A 160 3.30 10.45 1.27
N ARG A 161 4.63 10.59 1.46
CA ARG A 161 5.26 11.88 1.71
C ARG A 161 4.96 12.88 0.58
N ASP A 162 5.14 12.47 -0.67
CA ASP A 162 4.90 13.33 -1.84
C ASP A 162 3.44 13.77 -1.92
N LEU A 163 2.50 12.86 -1.62
CA LEU A 163 1.08 13.19 -1.57
C LEU A 163 0.73 14.17 -0.45
N ILE A 164 1.35 14.02 0.72
CA ILE A 164 1.15 14.96 1.84
C ILE A 164 1.69 16.34 1.45
N LEU A 165 2.89 16.41 0.92
CA LEU A 165 3.53 17.68 0.53
C LEU A 165 2.87 18.35 -0.68
N TYR A 166 2.18 17.58 -1.52
CA TYR A 166 1.38 18.11 -2.62
C TYR A 166 0.22 18.98 -2.10
N ASP A 167 -0.52 18.50 -1.09
CA ASP A 167 -1.64 19.25 -0.51
C ASP A 167 -1.18 20.26 0.57
N TYR A 168 -0.08 19.94 1.28
CA TYR A 168 0.43 20.70 2.43
C TYR A 168 1.95 20.90 2.35
N PRO A 169 2.47 21.83 1.53
CA PRO A 169 3.90 21.95 1.24
C PRO A 169 4.76 22.30 2.46
N ASP A 170 4.23 23.07 3.41
CA ASP A 170 4.96 23.56 4.58
C ASP A 170 4.75 22.71 5.85
N VAL A 171 4.13 21.53 5.72
CA VAL A 171 3.81 20.70 6.89
C VAL A 171 5.01 19.90 7.38
N ALA A 172 5.16 19.81 8.70
CA ALA A 172 5.99 18.78 9.30
C ALA A 172 5.27 17.42 9.20
N THR A 173 5.61 16.61 8.19
CA THR A 173 4.95 15.33 7.87
C THR A 173 5.01 14.28 8.98
N LEU A 174 5.89 14.44 9.97
CA LEU A 174 5.92 13.63 11.21
C LEU A 174 4.84 14.04 12.23
N TYR A 175 4.33 15.27 12.14
CA TYR A 175 3.41 15.88 13.10
C TYR A 175 2.15 16.39 12.39
N MET A 176 1.47 15.47 11.70
CA MET A 176 0.22 15.76 10.98
C MET A 176 -0.99 15.83 11.92
N THR A 177 -1.96 16.69 11.58
CA THR A 177 -3.30 16.68 12.16
C THR A 177 -4.09 15.45 11.70
N ASP A 178 -5.21 15.16 12.37
CA ASP A 178 -6.10 14.06 11.95
C ASP A 178 -6.66 14.29 10.54
N GLU A 179 -6.96 15.53 10.15
CA GLU A 179 -7.36 15.88 8.79
C GLU A 179 -6.28 15.54 7.77
N GLN A 180 -5.04 15.98 8.01
CA GLN A 180 -3.91 15.70 7.12
C GLN A 180 -3.62 14.20 7.02
N TYR A 181 -3.76 13.48 8.14
CA TYR A 181 -3.63 12.02 8.18
C TYR A 181 -4.69 11.31 7.34
N ILE A 182 -5.96 11.74 7.44
CA ILE A 182 -7.05 11.25 6.59
C ILE A 182 -6.75 11.58 5.12
N MET A 183 -6.34 12.83 4.84
CA MET A 183 -6.11 13.32 3.49
C MET A 183 -4.99 12.55 2.78
N ALA A 184 -3.91 12.20 3.48
CA ALA A 184 -2.86 11.33 2.96
C ALA A 184 -3.42 10.00 2.44
N GLY A 185 -4.34 9.37 3.19
CA GLY A 185 -5.03 8.15 2.77
C GLY A 185 -5.98 8.37 1.59
N VAL A 186 -6.72 9.47 1.58
CA VAL A 186 -7.62 9.82 0.48
C VAL A 186 -6.83 9.98 -0.81
N ARG A 187 -5.71 10.71 -0.78
CA ARG A 187 -4.81 10.85 -1.94
C ARG A 187 -4.19 9.53 -2.35
N TYR A 188 -3.79 8.70 -1.40
CA TYR A 188 -3.24 7.37 -1.69
C TYR A 188 -4.23 6.52 -2.49
N ASN A 189 -5.51 6.55 -2.11
CA ASN A 189 -6.54 5.74 -2.75
C ASN A 189 -7.07 6.34 -4.06
N ARG A 190 -7.22 7.67 -4.12
CA ARG A 190 -7.95 8.35 -5.21
C ARG A 190 -7.08 9.17 -6.16
N GLY A 191 -5.87 9.54 -5.75
CA GLY A 191 -4.97 10.41 -6.48
C GLY A 191 -5.26 11.91 -6.28
N VAL A 192 -4.57 12.71 -7.09
CA VAL A 192 -4.49 14.19 -6.96
C VAL A 192 -5.44 14.95 -7.90
N GLN A 193 -6.31 14.26 -8.64
CA GLN A 193 -7.10 14.87 -9.72
C GLN A 193 -8.21 15.81 -9.21
N ARG A 194 -8.76 15.53 -8.03
CA ARG A 194 -9.81 16.35 -7.41
C ARG A 194 -9.19 17.40 -6.48
N CYS A 195 -9.77 18.59 -6.43
CA CYS A 195 -9.29 19.68 -5.60
C CYS A 195 -9.30 19.30 -4.11
N LEU A 196 -8.38 19.89 -3.35
CA LEU A 196 -8.22 19.63 -1.91
C LEU A 196 -9.46 20.09 -1.12
N GLU A 197 -10.01 21.24 -1.50
CA GLU A 197 -11.13 21.89 -0.82
C GLU A 197 -12.36 20.97 -0.74
N ASP A 198 -12.66 20.26 -1.83
CA ASP A 198 -13.74 19.27 -1.88
C ASP A 198 -13.59 18.20 -0.79
N PHE A 199 -12.36 17.72 -0.55
CA PHE A 199 -12.11 16.70 0.46
C PHE A 199 -12.11 17.28 1.86
N THR A 200 -11.49 18.43 2.09
CA THR A 200 -11.46 19.06 3.42
C THR A 200 -12.88 19.37 3.93
N GLN A 201 -13.79 19.80 3.04
CA GLN A 201 -15.20 20.00 3.37
C GLN A 201 -15.89 18.69 3.77
N LEU A 202 -15.63 17.60 3.04
CA LEU A 202 -16.17 16.27 3.38
C LEU A 202 -15.59 15.76 4.70
N ILE A 203 -14.29 15.93 4.94
CA ILE A 203 -13.64 15.50 6.19
C ILE A 203 -14.22 16.28 7.38
N SER A 204 -14.41 17.58 7.23
CA SER A 204 -14.99 18.44 8.28
C SER A 204 -16.45 18.10 8.60
N ASN A 205 -17.25 17.79 7.57
CA ASN A 205 -18.68 17.52 7.73
C ASN A 205 -18.98 16.08 8.16
N VAL A 206 -18.03 15.16 8.03
CA VAL A 206 -18.14 13.71 8.31
C VAL A 206 -19.48 13.13 7.81
N PRO A 207 -19.67 12.97 6.49
CA PRO A 207 -20.88 12.41 5.91
C PRO A 207 -21.28 11.07 6.53
N LYS A 208 -22.57 10.74 6.48
CA LYS A 208 -23.06 9.46 6.98
C LYS A 208 -22.42 8.29 6.22
N ARG A 209 -21.94 7.28 6.95
CA ARG A 209 -21.41 6.05 6.35
C ARG A 209 -22.38 5.43 5.34
N GLY A 210 -21.86 5.04 4.19
CA GLY A 210 -22.61 4.44 3.08
C GLY A 210 -23.14 5.43 2.04
N THR A 211 -22.98 6.75 2.25
CA THR A 211 -23.24 7.74 1.19
C THR A 211 -22.09 7.78 0.19
N GLU A 212 -22.37 8.30 -1.01
CA GLU A 212 -21.32 8.53 -2.02
C GLU A 212 -20.25 9.49 -1.50
N ASP A 213 -20.67 10.55 -0.79
CA ASP A 213 -19.80 11.50 -0.12
C ASP A 213 -18.85 10.84 0.87
N TYR A 214 -19.34 9.92 1.72
CA TYR A 214 -18.47 9.18 2.63
C TYR A 214 -17.49 8.29 1.87
N ASN A 215 -17.91 7.68 0.76
CA ASN A 215 -17.03 6.84 -0.04
C ASN A 215 -15.82 7.62 -0.58
N TYR A 216 -15.91 8.94 -0.75
CA TYR A 216 -14.76 9.76 -1.16
C TYR A 216 -13.65 9.79 -0.10
N ILE A 217 -14.00 9.77 1.18
CA ILE A 217 -13.06 9.89 2.30
C ILE A 217 -12.85 8.59 3.08
N SER A 218 -13.60 7.54 2.75
CA SER A 218 -13.70 6.30 3.55
C SER A 218 -12.35 5.61 3.80
N TYR A 219 -11.43 5.66 2.85
CA TYR A 219 -10.09 5.10 3.01
C TYR A 219 -9.29 5.83 4.08
N GLY A 220 -9.23 7.17 4.01
CA GLY A 220 -8.54 8.00 5.00
C GLY A 220 -9.19 7.88 6.38
N MET A 221 -10.52 7.87 6.45
CA MET A 221 -11.26 7.62 7.69
C MET A 221 -10.87 6.26 8.29
N ARG A 222 -10.75 5.22 7.45
CA ARG A 222 -10.35 3.89 7.90
C ARG A 222 -8.92 3.86 8.45
N LEU A 223 -7.98 4.60 7.85
CA LEU A 223 -6.63 4.72 8.40
C LEU A 223 -6.66 5.32 9.81
N LEU A 224 -7.46 6.38 10.02
CA LEU A 224 -7.58 7.02 11.32
C LEU A 224 -8.20 6.07 12.36
N GLU A 225 -9.26 5.34 11.98
CA GLU A 225 -9.94 4.36 12.84
C GLU A 225 -9.01 3.27 13.38
N ILE A 226 -8.06 2.79 12.56
CA ILE A 226 -7.16 1.70 12.94
C ILE A 226 -5.84 2.19 13.56
N ARG A 227 -5.62 3.51 13.65
CA ARG A 227 -4.33 4.09 14.03
C ARG A 227 -3.77 3.51 15.33
N GLU A 228 -4.57 3.46 16.39
CA GLU A 228 -4.10 2.94 17.69
C GLU A 228 -3.83 1.43 17.66
N HIS A 229 -4.59 0.66 16.86
CA HIS A 229 -4.31 -0.77 16.63
C HIS A 229 -2.94 -0.94 15.94
N ILE A 230 -2.67 -0.13 14.92
CA ILE A 230 -1.39 -0.17 14.20
C ILE A 230 -0.22 0.21 15.12
N ARG A 231 -0.37 1.27 15.92
CA ARG A 231 0.65 1.63 16.93
C ARG A 231 0.94 0.48 17.88
N ALA A 232 -0.08 -0.22 18.36
CA ALA A 232 0.10 -1.40 19.20
C ALA A 232 0.86 -2.52 18.48
N LEU A 233 0.60 -2.76 17.19
CA LEU A 233 1.35 -3.75 16.39
C LEU A 233 2.81 -3.33 16.15
N LEU A 234 3.05 -2.02 15.96
CA LEU A 234 4.37 -1.45 15.77
C LEU A 234 5.16 -1.28 17.08
N ARG A 235 4.46 -1.34 18.23
CA ARG A 235 4.95 -1.08 19.59
C ARG A 235 5.46 0.36 19.77
N GLU A 236 4.67 1.30 19.27
CA GLU A 236 4.89 2.76 19.36
C GLU A 236 3.84 3.44 20.24
#